data_AF-A0A380E262-F1
#
_entry.id   AF-A0A380E262-F1
#
_cell.length_a   1.000
_cell.length_b   1.000
_cell.length_c   1.000
_cell.angle_alpha   90.00
_cell.angle_beta   90.00
_cell.angle_gamma   90.00
#
_symmetry.space_group_name_H-M   'P 1'
#
loop_
_entity.id
_entity.type
_entity.pdbx_description
1 polymer ?
#
loop_
_entity_poly.entity_id
_entity_poly.type
_entity_poly.pdbx_seq_one_letter_code
_entity_poly.pdbx_strand_id
1 'polypeptide(L)'
;MHDETVNRTTNGHGKVEDYTLDELKQLDAGSWFNKKYPKYARASYKNAKVPTLDEILERYGPNANYYIETKSPDVYPGMEEQLLASLKKHHLLNNNKLKNGHVMIQSFSDESLKKFIVKISMCH
;
A
#
# COMPACT_ATOMS: atom_id res chain seq x y z
N MET A 1 -1.89 -0.29 -4.62
CA MET A 1 -2.80 -0.71 -5.71
C MET A 1 -3.07 -2.19 -5.53
N HIS A 2 -4.23 -2.71 -5.96
CA HIS A 2 -4.56 -4.14 -5.77
C HIS A 2 -3.94 -5.02 -6.87
N ASP A 3 -4.07 -4.60 -8.12
CA ASP A 3 -3.52 -5.33 -9.27
C ASP A 3 -2.10 -4.88 -9.55
N GLU A 4 -1.32 -5.73 -10.21
CA GLU A 4 0.01 -5.40 -10.72
C GLU A 4 -0.03 -4.44 -11.92
N THR A 5 -1.22 -4.22 -12.50
CA THR A 5 -1.43 -3.29 -13.62
C THR A 5 -2.37 -2.15 -13.23
N VAL A 6 -2.19 -1.01 -13.89
CA VAL A 6 -3.02 0.19 -13.64
C VAL A 6 -4.37 0.14 -14.37
N ASN A 7 -4.56 -0.82 -15.29
CA ASN A 7 -5.63 -0.86 -16.28
C ASN A 7 -7.05 -0.80 -15.70
N ARG A 8 -7.31 -1.51 -14.60
CA ARG A 8 -8.67 -1.62 -14.05
C ARG A 8 -9.13 -0.38 -13.31
N THR A 9 -8.20 0.33 -12.68
CA THR A 9 -8.51 1.36 -11.68
C THR A 9 -7.98 2.74 -12.05
N THR A 10 -7.46 2.91 -13.26
CA THR A 10 -6.99 4.19 -13.75
C THR A 10 -7.41 4.42 -15.20
N ASN A 11 -7.03 5.56 -15.77
CA ASN A 11 -7.10 5.84 -17.20
C ASN A 11 -5.82 5.44 -17.98
N GLY A 12 -4.84 4.79 -17.34
CA GLY A 12 -3.60 4.31 -17.95
C GLY A 12 -3.62 2.82 -18.28
N HIS A 13 -2.54 2.33 -18.89
CA HIS A 13 -2.32 0.92 -19.22
C HIS A 13 -0.88 0.48 -18.94
N GLY A 14 -0.67 -0.76 -18.51
CA GLY A 14 0.65 -1.34 -18.24
C GLY A 14 0.82 -1.74 -16.77
N LYS A 15 1.98 -2.29 -16.43
CA LYS A 15 2.28 -2.69 -15.05
C LYS A 15 2.62 -1.47 -14.20
N VAL A 16 2.40 -1.55 -12.90
CA VAL A 16 2.77 -0.49 -11.94
C VAL A 16 4.29 -0.27 -11.92
N GLU A 17 5.07 -1.34 -12.09
CA GLU A 17 6.55 -1.29 -12.10
C GLU A 17 7.13 -0.57 -13.32
N ASP A 18 6.35 -0.44 -14.40
CA ASP A 18 6.78 0.24 -15.64
C ASP A 18 6.66 1.77 -15.53
N TYR A 19 6.06 2.29 -14.45
CA TYR A 19 5.85 3.72 -14.24
C TYR A 19 6.75 4.25 -13.12
N THR A 20 7.27 5.45 -13.32
CA THR A 20 7.79 6.26 -12.20
C THR A 20 6.65 6.73 -11.30
N LEU A 21 6.98 7.14 -10.07
CA LEU A 21 5.99 7.71 -9.17
C LEU A 21 5.33 8.96 -9.78
N ASP A 22 6.10 9.84 -10.41
CA ASP A 22 5.58 11.06 -11.03
C ASP A 22 4.58 10.74 -12.15
N GLU A 23 4.85 9.73 -12.98
CA GLU A 23 3.93 9.26 -14.01
C GLU A 23 2.66 8.63 -13.41
N LEU A 24 2.80 7.79 -12.37
CA LEU A 24 1.64 7.22 -11.66
C LEU A 24 0.74 8.30 -11.06
N LYS A 25 1.33 9.40 -10.59
CA LYS A 25 0.60 10.55 -10.03
C LYS A 25 -0.16 11.35 -11.09
N GLN A 26 0.17 11.21 -12.38
CA GLN A 26 -0.63 11.84 -13.45
C GLN A 26 -1.94 11.10 -13.72
N LEU A 27 -2.03 9.81 -13.40
CA LEU A 27 -3.21 9.00 -13.67
C LEU A 27 -4.45 9.47 -12.88
N ASP A 28 -5.63 9.29 -13.49
CA ASP A 28 -6.93 9.41 -12.83
C ASP A 28 -7.35 8.05 -12.28
N ALA A 29 -7.22 7.87 -10.97
CA ALA A 29 -7.51 6.64 -10.26
C ALA A 29 -8.97 6.55 -9.72
N GLY A 30 -9.87 7.44 -10.12
CA GLY A 30 -11.23 7.50 -9.57
C GLY A 30 -12.38 7.58 -10.58
N SER A 31 -12.16 8.12 -11.78
CA SER A 31 -13.21 8.18 -12.82
C SER A 31 -13.74 6.80 -13.24
N TRP A 32 -12.90 5.75 -13.17
CA TRP A 32 -13.31 4.37 -13.45
C TRP A 32 -14.46 3.92 -12.53
N PHE A 33 -14.44 4.34 -11.26
CA PHE A 33 -15.45 3.96 -10.26
C PHE A 33 -16.80 4.58 -10.61
N ASN A 34 -16.81 5.85 -11.01
CA ASN A 34 -18.03 6.53 -11.45
C ASN A 34 -18.67 5.83 -12.66
N LYS A 35 -17.85 5.38 -13.62
CA LYS A 35 -18.32 4.64 -14.81
C LYS A 35 -18.88 3.27 -14.44
N LYS A 36 -18.20 2.53 -13.55
CA LYS A 36 -18.59 1.17 -13.15
C LYS A 36 -19.79 1.16 -12.19
N TYR A 37 -19.91 2.15 -11.31
CA TYR A 37 -20.94 2.23 -10.28
C TYR A 37 -21.68 3.58 -10.32
N PRO A 38 -22.50 3.85 -11.35
CA PRO A 38 -23.16 5.14 -11.53
C PRO A 38 -23.98 5.61 -10.32
N LYS A 39 -24.63 4.68 -9.59
CA LYS A 39 -25.43 4.99 -8.39
C LYS A 39 -24.63 5.61 -7.22
N TYR A 40 -23.32 5.42 -7.19
CA TYR A 40 -22.43 5.96 -6.15
C TYR A 40 -21.48 7.01 -6.71
N ALA A 41 -21.68 7.42 -7.96
CA ALA A 41 -20.77 8.32 -8.64
C ALA A 41 -20.75 9.69 -7.96
N ARG A 42 -19.55 10.27 -7.84
CA ARG A 42 -19.35 11.63 -7.33
C ARG A 42 -18.37 12.39 -8.21
N ALA A 43 -18.65 13.66 -8.47
CA ALA A 43 -17.76 14.52 -9.25
C ALA A 43 -16.37 14.63 -8.61
N SER A 44 -16.30 14.63 -7.27
CA SER A 44 -15.07 14.66 -6.48
C SER A 44 -14.17 13.43 -6.62
N TYR A 45 -14.65 12.34 -7.23
CA TYR A 45 -13.82 11.16 -7.49
C TYR A 45 -13.00 11.29 -8.77
N LYS A 46 -13.35 12.22 -9.68
CA LYS A 46 -12.55 12.48 -10.88
C LYS A 46 -11.16 12.96 -10.49
N ASN A 47 -10.13 12.48 -11.18
CA ASN A 47 -8.72 12.77 -10.91
C ASN A 47 -8.25 12.41 -9.50
N ALA A 48 -8.92 11.47 -8.81
CA ALA A 48 -8.36 10.88 -7.60
C ALA A 48 -6.96 10.31 -7.92
N LYS A 49 -6.01 10.46 -7.00
CA LYS A 49 -4.61 10.08 -7.23
C LYS A 49 -4.28 8.74 -6.61
N VAL A 50 -3.34 8.01 -7.21
CA VAL A 50 -2.76 6.81 -6.59
C VAL A 50 -1.97 7.26 -5.35
N PRO A 51 -2.36 6.86 -4.13
CA PRO A 51 -1.61 7.22 -2.94
C PRO A 51 -0.37 6.33 -2.79
N THR A 52 0.71 6.88 -2.24
CA THR A 52 1.84 6.09 -1.76
C THR A 52 1.57 5.59 -0.34
N LEU A 53 2.32 4.59 0.12
CA LEU A 53 2.23 4.15 1.50
C LEU A 53 2.60 5.28 2.48
N ASP A 54 3.71 5.96 2.23
CA ASP A 54 4.18 7.08 3.06
C ASP A 54 3.11 8.19 3.19
N GLU A 55 2.42 8.55 2.11
CA GLU A 55 1.33 9.53 2.17
C GLU A 55 0.15 9.05 3.03
N ILE A 56 -0.16 7.75 3.00
CA ILE A 56 -1.22 7.16 3.82
C ILE A 56 -0.83 7.22 5.29
N LEU A 57 0.39 6.76 5.63
CA LEU A 57 0.88 6.73 7.01
C LEU A 57 1.02 8.14 7.60
N GLU A 58 1.48 9.10 6.80
CA GLU A 58 1.55 10.51 7.20
C GLU A 58 0.16 11.09 7.45
N ARG A 59 -0.79 10.85 6.52
CA ARG A 59 -2.13 11.45 6.59
C ARG A 59 -2.94 10.99 7.79
N TYR A 60 -2.89 9.70 8.11
CA TYR A 60 -3.71 9.11 9.19
C TYR A 60 -2.94 8.95 10.50
N GLY A 61 -1.61 9.02 10.45
CA GLY A 61 -0.72 9.08 11.60
C GLY A 61 -0.63 7.77 12.38
N PRO A 62 0.15 7.78 13.49
CA PRO A 62 0.49 6.57 14.23
C PRO A 62 -0.65 6.01 15.10
N ASN A 63 -1.79 6.70 15.17
CA ASN A 63 -2.95 6.28 15.99
C ASN A 63 -4.00 5.52 15.20
N ALA A 64 -3.95 5.55 13.87
CA ALA A 64 -4.74 4.66 13.03
C ALA A 64 -4.23 3.22 13.13
N ASN A 65 -5.07 2.28 12.69
CA ASN A 65 -4.71 0.88 12.55
C ASN A 65 -4.61 0.54 11.07
N TYR A 66 -3.53 -0.10 10.66
CA TYR A 66 -3.21 -0.39 9.27
C TYR A 66 -3.24 -1.90 9.03
N TYR A 67 -3.99 -2.31 8.00
CA TYR A 67 -4.03 -3.67 7.51
C TYR A 67 -3.40 -3.70 6.13
N ILE A 68 -2.14 -4.15 6.05
CA ILE A 68 -1.28 -3.99 4.87
C ILE A 68 -1.03 -5.37 4.24
N GLU A 69 -1.29 -5.50 2.95
CA GLU A 69 -1.02 -6.72 2.19
C GLU A 69 0.33 -6.65 1.47
N THR A 70 1.14 -7.71 1.56
CA THR A 70 2.34 -7.90 0.73
C THR A 70 2.12 -8.95 -0.35
N LYS A 71 2.91 -8.85 -1.42
CA LYS A 71 2.97 -9.86 -2.49
C LYS A 71 4.07 -10.88 -2.19
N SER A 72 4.18 -11.90 -3.05
CA SER A 72 5.28 -12.86 -2.96
C SER A 72 6.63 -12.14 -3.13
N PRO A 73 7.69 -12.54 -2.40
CA PRO A 73 8.95 -11.78 -2.35
C PRO A 73 9.69 -11.69 -3.68
N ASP A 74 9.38 -12.57 -4.62
CA ASP A 74 9.93 -12.66 -5.97
C ASP A 74 9.29 -11.65 -6.95
N VAL A 75 8.06 -11.20 -6.69
CA VAL A 75 7.38 -10.21 -7.54
C VAL A 75 8.00 -8.83 -7.36
N TYR A 76 8.25 -8.44 -6.11
CA TYR A 76 8.86 -7.15 -5.77
C TYR A 76 9.96 -7.35 -4.71
N PRO A 77 11.18 -7.76 -5.13
CA PRO A 77 12.29 -7.97 -4.21
C PRO A 77 12.61 -6.73 -3.38
N GLY A 78 12.64 -6.87 -2.05
CA GLY A 78 12.91 -5.78 -1.11
C GLY A 78 11.66 -5.07 -0.56
N MET A 79 10.47 -5.49 -0.97
CA MET A 79 9.20 -4.91 -0.50
C MET A 79 9.06 -5.00 1.03
N GLU A 80 9.43 -6.13 1.65
CA GLU A 80 9.30 -6.30 3.10
C GLU A 80 10.19 -5.33 3.87
N GLU A 81 11.43 -5.14 3.44
CA GLU A 81 12.37 -4.20 4.03
C GLU A 81 11.89 -2.75 3.89
N GLN A 82 11.40 -2.38 2.71
CA GLN A 82 10.85 -1.04 2.46
C GLN A 82 9.60 -0.78 3.30
N LEU A 83 8.71 -1.77 3.45
CA LEU A 83 7.54 -1.67 4.32
C LEU A 83 7.94 -1.45 5.77
N LEU A 84 8.87 -2.25 6.31
CA LEU A 84 9.36 -2.09 7.67
C LEU A 84 10.03 -0.72 7.88
N ALA A 85 10.81 -0.26 6.90
CA ALA A 85 11.45 1.05 6.96
C ALA A 85 10.42 2.19 7.03
N SER A 86 9.37 2.13 6.20
CA SER A 86 8.27 3.10 6.22
C SER A 86 7.50 3.07 7.55
N LEU A 87 7.10 1.87 8.03
CA LEU A 87 6.44 1.74 9.33
C LEU A 87 7.31 2.26 10.48
N LYS A 88 8.63 2.05 10.45
CA LYS A 88 9.57 2.58 11.44
C LYS A 88 9.63 4.10 11.39
N LYS A 89 9.78 4.67 10.18
CA LYS A 89 9.81 6.12 9.92
C LYS A 89 8.55 6.80 10.48
N HIS A 90 7.40 6.16 10.37
CA HIS A 90 6.11 6.67 10.85
C HIS A 90 5.75 6.21 12.28
N HIS A 91 6.73 5.75 13.08
CA HIS A 91 6.59 5.39 14.50
C HIS A 91 5.59 4.26 14.82
N LEU A 92 5.32 3.38 13.84
CA LEU A 92 4.35 2.28 13.97
C LEU A 92 4.95 0.96 14.43
N LEU A 93 6.29 0.80 14.40
CA LEU A 93 6.97 -0.42 14.83
C LEU A 93 7.36 -0.46 16.32
N ASN A 94 6.91 0.50 17.14
CA ASN A 94 7.17 0.41 18.57
C ASN A 94 6.29 -0.69 19.23
N ASN A 95 6.81 -1.31 20.29
CA ASN A 95 6.17 -2.44 20.95
C ASN A 95 4.74 -2.17 21.43
N ASN A 96 4.44 -0.96 21.88
CA ASN A 96 3.08 -0.61 22.31
C ASN A 96 2.11 -0.62 21.13
N LYS A 97 2.51 -0.04 19.99
CA LYS A 97 1.69 -0.01 18.77
C LYS A 97 1.46 -1.41 18.20
N LEU A 98 2.50 -2.22 18.13
CA LEU A 98 2.41 -3.59 17.62
C LEU A 98 1.48 -4.47 18.47
N LYS A 99 1.64 -4.46 19.80
CA LYS A 99 0.81 -5.26 20.71
C LYS A 99 -0.66 -4.84 20.73
N ASN A 100 -0.95 -3.58 20.41
CA ASN A 100 -2.30 -3.02 20.37
C ASN A 100 -2.95 -3.08 18.98
N GLY A 101 -2.36 -3.80 18.02
CA GLY A 101 -2.98 -4.06 16.71
C GLY A 101 -2.96 -2.88 15.74
N HIS A 102 -2.07 -1.89 15.94
CA HIS A 102 -1.93 -0.77 15.02
C HIS A 102 -1.37 -1.18 13.65
N VAL A 103 -0.69 -2.32 13.55
CA VAL A 103 -0.16 -2.86 12.30
C VAL A 103 -0.49 -4.34 12.23
N MET A 104 -1.19 -4.73 11.18
CA MET A 104 -1.44 -6.12 10.80
C MET A 104 -0.92 -6.28 9.37
N ILE A 105 0.03 -7.19 9.18
CA ILE A 105 0.56 -7.54 7.85
C ILE A 105 -0.09 -8.85 7.41
N GLN A 106 -0.68 -8.85 6.23
CA GLN A 106 -1.25 -10.04 5.59
C GLN A 106 -0.50 -10.35 4.29
N SER A 107 -0.45 -11.62 3.91
CA SER A 107 0.09 -12.07 2.63
C SER A 107 -0.47 -13.45 2.31
N PHE A 108 -0.60 -13.76 1.01
CA PHE A 108 -0.83 -15.13 0.56
C PHE A 108 0.48 -15.94 0.45
N SER A 109 1.63 -15.28 0.62
CA SER A 109 2.95 -15.92 0.57
C SER A 109 3.47 -16.20 1.99
N ASP A 110 3.55 -17.48 2.34
CA ASP A 110 4.17 -17.93 3.60
C ASP A 110 5.61 -17.44 3.74
N GLU A 111 6.35 -17.35 2.63
CA GLU A 111 7.73 -16.87 2.60
C GLU A 111 7.83 -15.40 2.98
N SER A 112 6.92 -14.56 2.48
CA SER A 112 6.84 -13.14 2.84
C SER A 112 6.57 -12.98 4.34
N LEU A 113 5.60 -13.72 4.89
CA LEU A 113 5.28 -13.67 6.33
C LEU A 113 6.45 -14.12 7.21
N LYS A 114 7.16 -15.20 6.83
CA LYS A 114 8.36 -15.67 7.55
C LYS A 114 9.47 -14.62 7.56
N LYS A 115 9.68 -13.87 6.46
CA LYS A 115 10.66 -12.78 6.43
C LYS A 115 10.35 -11.68 7.45
N PHE A 116 9.08 -11.30 7.62
CA PHE A 116 8.69 -10.31 8.63
C PHE A 116 8.97 -10.80 10.05
N ILE A 117 8.58 -12.03 10.38
CA ILE A 117 8.77 -12.62 11.71
C ILE A 117 10.25 -12.61 12.10
N VAL A 118 11.14 -13.06 11.20
CA VAL A 118 12.59 -13.09 11.44
C VAL A 118 13.11 -11.67 11.68
N LYS A 119 12.77 -10.71 10.81
CA LYS A 119 13.33 -9.35 10.88
C LYS A 119 12.85 -8.55 12.08
N ILE A 120 11.58 -8.66 12.46
CA ILE A 120 11.02 -7.95 13.62
C ILE A 120 11.61 -8.53 14.92
N SER A 121 11.82 -9.85 14.97
CA SER A 121 12.42 -10.52 16.13
C SER A 121 13.90 -10.18 16.32
N MET A 122 14.64 -9.86 15.25
CA MET A 122 16.04 -9.43 15.33
C MET A 122 16.23 -7.94 15.66
N CYS A 123 15.16 -7.14 15.64
CA CYS A 123 15.23 -5.71 15.97
C CYS A 123 14.99 -5.41 17.46
N HIS A 124 14.73 -6.44 18.27
CA HIS A 124 14.49 -6.38 19.72
C HIS A 124 15.51 -7.24 20.45
#